data_AF-A0A7V3A3B1-F1
#
_entry.id   AF-A0A7V3A3B1-F1
#
_cell.length_a   1.000
_cell.length_b   1.000
_cell.length_c   1.000
_cell.angle_alpha   90.00
_cell.angle_beta   90.00
_cell.angle_gamma   90.00
#
_symmetry.space_group_name_H-M   'P 1'
#
loop_
_entity.id
_entity.type
_entity.pdbx_description
1 polymer ?
#
loop_
_entity_poly.entity_id
_entity_poly.type
_entity_poly.pdbx_seq_one_letter_code
_entity_poly.pdbx_strand_id
1 'polypeptide(L)'
;MEQGIRRRRRTSFSRTDLLVAGLMVFFSWVPLVQVFTQEVTPDTVRMWLQTEPMAAPYEGLSPSIVQVFEAARSDGLPLEPLFDKLKEGAAKRVTPARLKPVLEGELNRLLKVRKILQEGFGKDVTKGPFFPQGMKVGSLALLSGFPEEGLKIVCTPSIGMEKMVSLVPPLVEMHRIEALPLQPLSSFVQALSASPIPPSQYGTFVSLYLKATAGRILPPDTLRIMTDVLKAGGGILQIERELARRSKK
;
A
#
# COMPACT_ATOMS: atom_id res chain seq x y z
N MET A 1 49.92 9.24 -50.49
CA MET A 1 49.63 9.10 -51.93
C MET A 1 48.18 8.65 -52.04
N GLU A 2 47.16 9.49 -51.88
CA GLU A 2 46.80 10.64 -52.73
C GLU A 2 47.01 10.38 -54.22
N GLN A 3 45.92 10.08 -54.93
CA GLN A 3 45.30 10.90 -56.00
C GLN A 3 44.42 10.04 -56.92
N GLY A 4 43.25 10.54 -57.33
CA GLY A 4 42.47 9.86 -58.37
C GLY A 4 41.00 10.30 -58.56
N ILE A 5 40.80 11.57 -58.89
CA ILE A 5 39.53 12.22 -59.26
C ILE A 5 38.75 11.47 -60.37
N ARG A 6 37.40 11.34 -60.26
CA ARG A 6 36.40 11.87 -61.24
C ARG A 6 34.94 11.45 -60.95
N ARG A 7 34.07 12.47 -60.99
CA ARG A 7 32.60 12.46 -60.90
C ARG A 7 31.92 11.71 -62.06
N ARG A 8 30.76 11.10 -61.80
CA ARG A 8 29.59 11.12 -62.71
C ARG A 8 28.28 10.95 -61.92
N ARG A 9 27.34 11.89 -62.14
CA ARG A 9 25.93 11.81 -61.71
C ARG A 9 25.17 10.78 -62.57
N ARG A 10 24.27 10.01 -61.95
CA ARG A 10 23.04 9.41 -62.53
C ARG A 10 22.03 9.35 -61.38
N THR A 11 21.06 10.26 -61.28
CA THR A 11 19.70 10.21 -61.87
C THR A 11 19.00 8.85 -61.78
N SER A 12 18.02 8.85 -60.89
CA SER A 12 16.64 8.39 -61.04
C SER A 12 16.31 6.90 -61.09
N PHE A 13 15.33 6.61 -60.22
CA PHE A 13 14.25 5.63 -60.36
C PHE A 13 14.61 4.17 -60.16
N SER A 14 14.49 3.73 -58.90
CA SER A 14 14.39 2.32 -58.54
C SER A 14 12.92 1.89 -58.60
N ARG A 15 12.64 0.88 -59.42
CA ARG A 15 11.49 -0.01 -59.28
C ARG A 15 11.89 -1.19 -58.38
N THR A 16 10.86 -1.86 -57.84
CA THR A 16 10.86 -3.18 -57.18
C THR A 16 11.59 -3.20 -55.83
N ASP A 17 10.92 -3.45 -54.70
CA ASP A 17 10.41 -4.79 -54.37
C ASP A 17 9.43 -4.82 -53.17
N LEU A 18 8.48 -5.75 -53.30
CA LEU A 18 7.81 -6.57 -52.27
C LEU A 18 6.88 -5.96 -51.20
N LEU A 19 5.58 -6.18 -51.44
CA LEU A 19 4.64 -6.98 -50.61
C LEU A 19 4.66 -6.78 -49.08
N VAL A 20 3.56 -6.23 -48.53
CA VAL A 20 2.71 -6.75 -47.42
C VAL A 20 1.46 -5.83 -47.39
N ALA A 21 0.35 -6.17 -48.03
CA ALA A 21 -0.74 -7.04 -47.55
C ALA A 21 -1.35 -6.61 -46.20
N GLY A 22 -2.62 -6.19 -46.22
CA GLY A 22 -3.54 -6.40 -45.09
C GLY A 22 -3.68 -5.24 -44.10
N LEU A 23 -4.50 -4.27 -44.47
CA LEU A 23 -5.10 -3.30 -43.55
C LEU A 23 -6.07 -4.03 -42.61
N MET A 24 -5.58 -4.63 -41.52
CA MET A 24 -6.42 -5.15 -40.43
C MET A 24 -6.63 -4.06 -39.38
N VAL A 25 -7.80 -3.43 -39.46
CA VAL A 25 -8.34 -2.60 -38.39
C VAL A 25 -8.71 -3.53 -37.23
N PHE A 26 -7.83 -3.66 -36.25
CA PHE A 26 -8.15 -4.30 -34.98
C PHE A 26 -9.03 -3.36 -34.15
N PHE A 27 -10.35 -3.42 -34.37
CA PHE A 27 -11.32 -3.01 -33.37
C PHE A 27 -11.27 -4.05 -32.23
N SER A 28 -10.42 -3.83 -31.23
CA SER A 28 -10.50 -4.61 -30.00
C SER A 28 -11.77 -4.17 -29.27
N TRP A 29 -12.85 -4.94 -29.45
CA TRP A 29 -13.94 -4.99 -28.50
C TRP A 29 -13.40 -5.60 -27.20
N VAL A 30 -12.75 -4.77 -26.38
CA VAL A 30 -12.63 -5.08 -24.96
C VAL A 30 -14.01 -4.77 -24.39
N PRO A 31 -14.79 -5.75 -23.92
CA PRO A 31 -15.96 -5.42 -23.12
C PRO A 31 -15.42 -4.62 -21.93
N LEU A 32 -15.81 -3.35 -21.90
CA LEU A 32 -15.79 -2.50 -20.73
C LEU A 32 -16.72 -3.17 -19.72
N VAL A 33 -16.22 -4.22 -19.07
CA VAL A 33 -16.78 -4.67 -17.81
C VAL A 33 -16.45 -3.51 -16.87
N GLN A 34 -17.38 -2.57 -16.78
CA GLN A 34 -17.49 -1.75 -15.60
C GLN A 34 -17.63 -2.75 -14.46
N VAL A 35 -16.50 -3.11 -13.85
CA VAL A 35 -16.50 -3.66 -12.51
C VAL A 35 -17.02 -2.50 -11.68
N PHE A 36 -18.35 -2.40 -11.58
CA PHE A 36 -18.98 -1.73 -10.47
C PHE A 36 -18.39 -2.45 -9.27
N THR A 37 -17.42 -1.81 -8.61
CA THR A 37 -17.06 -2.16 -7.25
C THR A 37 -18.34 -1.92 -6.46
N GLN A 38 -19.15 -2.97 -6.35
CA GLN A 38 -20.40 -2.94 -5.64
C GLN A 38 -20.04 -2.60 -4.20
N GLU A 39 -20.44 -1.42 -3.75
CA GLU A 39 -20.20 -0.95 -2.39
C GLU A 39 -20.71 -2.04 -1.44
N VAL A 40 -19.85 -2.46 -0.51
CA VAL A 40 -20.24 -3.47 0.45
C VAL A 40 -21.24 -2.83 1.40
N THR A 41 -22.44 -3.40 1.48
CA THR A 41 -23.49 -2.98 2.41
C THR A 41 -23.93 -4.15 3.30
N PRO A 42 -24.61 -3.91 4.43
CA PRO A 42 -25.21 -4.97 5.22
C PRO A 42 -26.16 -5.87 4.41
N ASP A 43 -26.83 -5.33 3.39
CA ASP A 43 -27.68 -6.10 2.49
C ASP A 43 -26.85 -7.00 1.56
N THR A 44 -25.71 -6.49 1.05
CA THR A 44 -24.73 -7.29 0.29
C THR A 44 -24.25 -8.49 1.12
N VAL A 45 -23.96 -8.27 2.41
CA VAL A 45 -23.54 -9.34 3.33
C VAL A 45 -24.67 -10.34 3.57
N ARG A 46 -25.91 -9.86 3.79
CA ARG A 46 -27.07 -10.72 3.98
C ARG A 46 -27.31 -11.61 2.76
N MET A 47 -27.25 -11.02 1.56
CA MET A 47 -27.39 -11.75 0.30
C MET A 47 -26.28 -12.81 0.15
N TRP A 48 -25.02 -12.44 0.38
CA TRP A 48 -23.90 -13.36 0.32
C TRP A 48 -24.06 -14.55 1.28
N LEU A 49 -24.51 -14.30 2.51
CA LEU A 49 -24.77 -15.37 3.50
C LEU A 49 -25.88 -16.34 3.08
N GLN A 50 -26.82 -15.90 2.24
CA GLN A 50 -27.94 -16.71 1.75
C GLN A 50 -27.61 -17.48 0.46
N THR A 51 -26.79 -16.89 -0.41
CA THR A 51 -26.56 -17.43 -1.76
C THR A 51 -25.30 -18.27 -1.89
N GLU A 52 -24.30 -18.04 -1.03
CA GLU A 52 -23.00 -18.69 -1.19
C GLU A 52 -22.92 -20.04 -0.48
N PRO A 53 -22.56 -21.13 -1.19
CA PRO A 53 -22.46 -22.45 -0.58
C PRO A 53 -21.49 -22.52 0.60
N MET A 54 -20.41 -21.73 0.56
CA MET A 54 -19.43 -21.65 1.65
C MET A 54 -19.96 -20.93 2.89
N ALA A 55 -21.07 -20.19 2.77
CA ALA A 55 -21.70 -19.49 3.86
C ALA A 55 -22.75 -20.32 4.61
N ALA A 56 -23.20 -21.44 4.05
CA ALA A 56 -24.22 -22.31 4.63
C ALA A 56 -23.98 -22.69 6.11
N PRO A 57 -22.74 -22.98 6.57
CA PRO A 57 -22.49 -23.26 7.99
C PRO A 57 -22.82 -22.11 8.96
N TYR A 58 -22.99 -20.89 8.46
CA TYR A 58 -23.22 -19.69 9.25
C TYR A 58 -24.69 -19.20 9.22
N GLU A 59 -25.61 -19.95 8.60
CA GLU A 59 -27.01 -19.54 8.45
C GLU A 59 -27.66 -19.11 9.77
N GLY A 60 -27.47 -19.90 10.83
CA GLY A 60 -27.98 -19.59 12.18
C GLY A 60 -27.31 -18.39 12.86
N LEU A 61 -26.15 -17.93 12.36
CA LEU A 61 -25.44 -16.74 12.84
C LEU A 61 -25.67 -15.51 11.96
N SER A 62 -26.34 -15.64 10.81
CA SER A 62 -26.51 -14.56 9.84
C SER A 62 -27.02 -13.25 10.46
N PRO A 63 -28.05 -13.23 11.31
CA PRO A 63 -28.50 -11.98 11.95
C PRO A 63 -27.40 -11.35 12.81
N SER A 64 -26.65 -12.15 13.56
CA SER A 64 -25.55 -11.67 14.40
C SER A 64 -24.37 -11.16 13.57
N ILE A 65 -24.05 -11.81 12.45
CA ILE A 65 -22.98 -11.36 11.55
C ILE A 65 -23.36 -10.02 10.94
N VAL A 66 -24.58 -9.90 10.40
CA VAL A 66 -25.08 -8.66 9.80
C VAL A 66 -25.09 -7.50 10.80
N GLN A 67 -25.40 -7.75 12.08
CA GLN A 67 -25.30 -6.73 13.14
C GLN A 67 -23.89 -6.13 13.29
N VAL A 68 -22.82 -6.92 13.08
CA VAL A 68 -21.43 -6.38 13.12
C VAL A 68 -21.20 -5.39 11.98
N PHE A 69 -21.72 -5.69 10.79
CA PHE A 69 -21.64 -4.77 9.64
C PHE A 69 -22.51 -3.54 9.80
N GLU A 70 -23.69 -3.68 10.42
CA GLU A 70 -24.55 -2.54 10.75
C GLU A 70 -23.87 -1.60 11.76
N ALA A 71 -23.25 -2.15 12.81
CA ALA A 71 -22.45 -1.38 13.75
C ALA A 71 -21.31 -0.63 13.04
N ALA A 72 -20.53 -1.35 12.23
CA ALA A 72 -19.44 -0.76 11.44
C ALA A 72 -19.92 0.37 10.52
N ARG A 73 -21.07 0.19 9.85
CA ARG A 73 -21.69 1.20 8.99
C ARG A 73 -22.14 2.41 9.79
N SER A 74 -22.77 2.20 10.94
CA SER A 74 -23.21 3.28 11.84
C SER A 74 -22.03 4.10 12.36
N ASP A 75 -20.87 3.46 12.52
CA ASP A 75 -19.59 4.10 12.83
C ASP A 75 -18.91 4.71 11.60
N GLY A 76 -19.49 4.66 10.40
CA GLY A 76 -18.91 5.22 9.19
C GLY A 76 -17.58 4.57 8.78
N LEU A 77 -17.42 3.28 9.07
CA LEU A 77 -16.27 2.49 8.63
C LEU A 77 -16.49 1.97 7.20
N PRO A 78 -15.44 1.88 6.38
CA PRO A 78 -15.50 1.11 5.14
C PRO A 78 -15.74 -0.37 5.48
N LEU A 79 -16.72 -0.99 4.80
CA LEU A 79 -17.16 -2.36 5.11
C LEU A 79 -16.34 -3.43 4.39
N GLU A 80 -15.62 -3.07 3.32
CA GLU A 80 -14.81 -3.98 2.52
C GLU A 80 -13.82 -4.81 3.35
N PRO A 81 -13.03 -4.24 4.30
CA PRO A 81 -12.09 -5.04 5.10
C PRO A 81 -12.79 -6.10 5.96
N LEU A 82 -13.96 -5.76 6.53
CA LEU A 82 -14.75 -6.68 7.34
C LEU A 82 -15.37 -7.79 6.47
N PHE A 83 -15.80 -7.45 5.25
CA PHE A 83 -16.35 -8.41 4.31
C PHE A 83 -15.29 -9.34 3.72
N ASP A 84 -14.10 -8.83 3.41
CA ASP A 84 -12.95 -9.65 3.05
C ASP A 84 -12.60 -10.61 4.19
N LYS A 85 -12.71 -10.16 5.45
CA LYS A 85 -12.46 -11.03 6.62
C LYS A 85 -13.50 -12.14 6.77
N LEU A 86 -14.78 -11.83 6.52
CA LEU A 86 -15.87 -12.82 6.49
C LEU A 86 -15.59 -13.91 5.44
N LYS A 87 -15.31 -13.49 4.19
CA LYS A 87 -14.99 -14.41 3.09
C LYS A 87 -13.75 -15.25 3.38
N GLU A 88 -12.69 -14.64 3.93
CA GLU A 88 -11.48 -15.33 4.36
C GLU A 88 -11.80 -16.41 5.40
N GLY A 89 -12.63 -16.08 6.40
CA GLY A 89 -13.06 -17.01 7.44
C GLY A 89 -13.83 -18.21 6.88
N ALA A 90 -14.78 -17.95 5.98
CA ALA A 90 -15.55 -18.99 5.30
C ALA A 90 -14.66 -19.89 4.43
N ALA A 91 -13.78 -19.30 3.63
CA ALA A 91 -12.83 -20.05 2.79
C ALA A 91 -11.90 -20.96 3.62
N LYS A 92 -11.50 -20.50 4.81
CA LYS A 92 -10.70 -21.27 5.77
C LYS A 92 -11.52 -22.21 6.66
N ARG A 93 -12.84 -22.30 6.45
CA ARG A 93 -13.77 -23.12 7.23
C ARG A 93 -13.69 -22.84 8.74
N VAL A 94 -13.53 -21.56 9.12
CA VAL A 94 -13.56 -21.15 10.52
C VAL A 94 -14.91 -21.57 11.12
N THR A 95 -14.90 -22.19 12.29
CA THR A 95 -16.13 -22.67 12.90
C THR A 95 -17.10 -21.51 13.19
N PRO A 96 -18.43 -21.73 13.11
CA PRO A 96 -19.42 -20.68 13.40
C PRO A 96 -19.18 -20.00 14.76
N ALA A 97 -18.88 -20.79 15.80
CA ALA A 97 -18.58 -20.29 17.14
C ALA A 97 -17.36 -19.33 17.20
N ARG A 98 -16.42 -19.43 16.25
CA ARG A 98 -15.22 -18.58 16.20
C ARG A 98 -15.35 -17.40 15.23
N LEU A 99 -16.22 -17.49 14.22
CA LEU A 99 -16.30 -16.49 13.18
C LEU A 99 -16.74 -15.11 13.72
N LYS A 100 -17.80 -15.07 14.53
CA LYS A 100 -18.29 -13.82 15.11
C LYS A 100 -17.24 -13.10 15.96
N PRO A 101 -16.59 -13.75 16.94
CA PRO A 101 -15.48 -13.12 17.69
C PRO A 101 -14.34 -12.61 16.80
N VAL A 102 -14.02 -13.29 15.70
CA VAL A 102 -13.00 -12.83 14.75
C VAL A 102 -13.44 -11.55 14.03
N LEU A 103 -14.70 -11.46 13.61
CA LEU A 103 -15.26 -10.25 12.99
C LEU A 103 -15.35 -9.08 13.98
N GLU A 104 -15.72 -9.35 15.24
CA GLU A 104 -15.70 -8.32 16.30
C GLU A 104 -14.28 -7.83 16.59
N GLY A 105 -13.29 -8.73 16.58
CA GLY A 105 -11.88 -8.36 16.66
C GLY A 105 -11.41 -7.50 15.49
N GLU A 106 -11.88 -7.79 14.27
CA GLU A 106 -11.64 -6.96 13.09
C GLU A 106 -12.26 -5.57 13.24
N LEU A 107 -13.53 -5.50 13.65
CA LEU A 107 -14.25 -4.25 13.89
C LEU A 107 -13.51 -3.38 14.92
N ASN A 108 -13.11 -3.96 16.05
CA ASN A 108 -12.36 -3.24 17.09
C ASN A 108 -11.02 -2.69 16.56
N ARG A 109 -10.33 -3.45 15.70
CA ARG A 109 -9.10 -2.97 15.07
C ARG A 109 -9.37 -1.82 14.09
N LEU A 110 -10.42 -1.90 13.29
CA LEU A 110 -10.82 -0.82 12.38
C LEU A 110 -11.20 0.45 13.16
N LEU A 111 -11.97 0.33 14.25
CA LEU A 111 -12.30 1.46 15.13
C LEU A 111 -11.06 2.14 15.71
N LYS A 112 -10.08 1.34 16.15
CA LYS A 112 -8.80 1.84 16.63
C LYS A 112 -8.04 2.60 15.54
N VAL A 113 -7.97 2.06 14.32
CA VAL A 113 -7.31 2.74 13.18
C VAL A 113 -8.02 4.05 12.85
N ARG A 114 -9.36 4.05 12.78
CA ARG A 114 -10.14 5.28 12.55
C ARG A 114 -9.79 6.36 13.57
N LYS A 115 -9.73 5.99 14.86
CA LYS A 115 -9.35 6.92 15.93
C LYS A 115 -7.96 7.50 15.70
N ILE A 116 -6.97 6.67 15.40
CA ILE A 116 -5.60 7.12 15.09
C ILE A 116 -5.58 8.08 13.88
N LEU A 117 -6.30 7.76 12.81
CA LEU A 117 -6.39 8.62 11.63
C LEU A 117 -7.07 9.96 11.96
N GLN A 118 -8.13 9.97 12.76
CA GLN A 118 -8.83 11.20 13.16
C GLN A 118 -7.99 12.06 14.11
N GLU A 119 -7.24 11.45 15.02
CA GLU A 119 -6.29 12.15 15.89
C GLU A 119 -5.14 12.76 15.08
N GLY A 120 -4.64 12.04 14.06
CA GLY A 120 -3.53 12.46 13.23
C GLY A 120 -3.85 13.47 12.14
N PHE A 121 -5.02 13.34 11.50
CA PHE A 121 -5.38 14.15 10.32
C PHE A 121 -6.62 15.04 10.54
N GLY A 122 -7.26 14.95 11.70
CA GLY A 122 -8.51 15.65 12.01
C GLY A 122 -9.77 14.86 11.65
N LYS A 123 -10.92 15.31 12.16
CA LYS A 123 -12.20 14.59 12.04
C LYS A 123 -12.71 14.46 10.59
N ASP A 124 -12.45 15.46 9.75
CA ASP A 124 -12.90 15.47 8.35
C ASP A 124 -12.14 14.50 7.44
N VAL A 125 -11.10 13.84 7.97
CA VAL A 125 -10.34 12.82 7.24
C VAL A 125 -11.21 11.73 6.64
N THR A 126 -12.36 11.42 7.26
CA THR A 126 -13.30 10.39 6.80
C THR A 126 -13.95 10.71 5.45
N LYS A 127 -13.90 11.97 5.01
CA LYS A 127 -14.42 12.43 3.71
C LYS A 127 -13.35 12.43 2.62
N GLY A 128 -12.08 12.19 2.98
CA GLY A 128 -10.96 12.24 2.06
C GLY A 128 -10.89 11.02 1.14
N PRO A 129 -10.41 11.17 -0.11
CA PRO A 129 -10.37 10.08 -1.10
C PRO A 129 -9.44 8.92 -0.70
N PHE A 130 -8.45 9.18 0.16
CA PHE A 130 -7.50 8.17 0.66
C PHE A 130 -7.94 7.50 1.97
N PHE A 131 -9.09 7.88 2.55
CA PHE A 131 -9.54 7.33 3.82
C PHE A 131 -9.75 5.80 3.78
N PRO A 132 -10.40 5.20 2.77
CA PRO A 132 -10.53 3.74 2.70
C PRO A 132 -9.18 3.02 2.65
N GLN A 133 -8.23 3.54 1.87
CA GLN A 133 -6.88 2.99 1.77
C GLN A 133 -6.11 3.16 3.09
N GLY A 134 -6.25 4.31 3.76
CA GLY A 134 -5.68 4.55 5.09
C GLY A 134 -6.21 3.58 6.13
N MET A 135 -7.51 3.31 6.14
CA MET A 135 -8.14 2.30 7.01
C MET A 135 -7.58 0.90 6.75
N LYS A 136 -7.47 0.51 5.47
CA LYS A 136 -6.90 -0.78 5.06
C LYS A 136 -5.45 -0.92 5.50
N VAL A 137 -4.60 0.04 5.15
CA VAL A 137 -3.17 0.03 5.46
C VAL A 137 -2.92 0.06 6.97
N GLY A 138 -3.64 0.90 7.71
CA GLY A 138 -3.56 0.95 9.18
C GLY A 138 -4.00 -0.35 9.84
N SER A 139 -5.11 -0.96 9.39
CA SER A 139 -5.58 -2.25 9.92
C SER A 139 -4.57 -3.36 9.67
N LEU A 140 -3.99 -3.42 8.47
CA LEU A 140 -2.96 -4.39 8.10
C LEU A 140 -1.67 -4.19 8.90
N ALA A 141 -1.27 -2.94 9.17
CA ALA A 141 -0.11 -2.64 9.99
C ALA A 141 -0.27 -3.17 11.41
N LEU A 142 -1.39 -2.87 12.07
CA LEU A 142 -1.68 -3.37 13.41
C LEU A 142 -1.80 -4.90 13.45
N LEU A 143 -2.43 -5.50 12.43
CA LEU A 143 -2.52 -6.96 12.31
C LEU A 143 -1.13 -7.61 12.16
N SER A 144 -0.20 -6.94 11.48
CA SER A 144 1.17 -7.42 11.26
C SER A 144 2.09 -7.21 12.47
N GLY A 145 1.56 -6.72 13.59
CA GLY A 145 2.32 -6.47 14.81
C GLY A 145 3.06 -5.13 14.83
N PHE A 146 2.81 -4.22 13.87
CA PHE A 146 3.40 -2.89 13.91
C PHE A 146 2.84 -2.10 15.10
N PRO A 147 3.69 -1.43 15.90
CA PRO A 147 3.25 -0.79 17.13
C PRO A 147 2.28 0.34 16.86
N GLU A 148 1.24 0.45 17.70
CA GLU A 148 0.24 1.51 17.63
C GLU A 148 0.88 2.91 17.66
N GLU A 149 1.87 3.11 18.53
CA GLU A 149 2.63 4.36 18.61
C GLU A 149 3.43 4.65 17.34
N GLY A 150 3.93 3.62 16.66
CA GLY A 150 4.56 3.77 15.35
C GLY A 150 3.57 4.26 14.29
N LEU A 151 2.33 3.76 14.33
CA LEU A 151 1.27 4.20 13.41
C LEU A 151 0.84 5.64 13.72
N LYS A 152 0.76 6.04 15.00
CA LYS A 152 0.50 7.43 15.39
C LYS A 152 1.57 8.40 14.89
N ILE A 153 2.84 8.01 14.94
CA ILE A 153 3.96 8.84 14.45
C ILE A 153 3.81 9.19 12.95
N VAL A 154 3.32 8.27 12.12
CA VAL A 154 3.14 8.48 10.68
C VAL A 154 1.81 9.11 10.31
N CYS A 155 0.81 9.03 11.19
CA CYS A 155 -0.47 9.69 11.03
C CYS A 155 -0.38 11.14 11.52
N THR A 156 0.20 12.02 10.70
CA THR A 156 0.38 13.43 11.03
C THR A 156 0.06 14.34 9.84
N PRO A 157 -0.39 15.59 10.07
CA PRO A 157 -0.79 16.47 8.97
C PRO A 157 0.36 16.80 8.01
N SER A 158 1.60 16.84 8.50
CA SER A 158 2.79 17.15 7.70
C SER A 158 3.11 16.06 6.68
N ILE A 159 2.81 14.79 6.99
CA ILE A 159 2.93 13.69 6.04
C ILE A 159 1.76 13.69 5.08
N GLY A 160 0.54 13.86 5.58
CA GLY A 160 -0.69 13.75 4.80
C GLY A 160 -1.05 12.30 4.47
N MET A 161 -2.34 12.05 4.22
CA MET A 161 -2.88 10.69 4.11
C MET A 161 -2.25 9.88 2.95
N GLU A 162 -2.06 10.50 1.78
CA GLU A 162 -1.48 9.84 0.60
C GLU A 162 -0.08 9.30 0.87
N LYS A 163 0.79 10.14 1.45
CA LYS A 163 2.15 9.74 1.81
C LYS A 163 2.12 8.67 2.91
N MET A 164 1.23 8.79 3.90
CA MET A 164 1.08 7.79 4.96
C MET A 164 0.71 6.41 4.39
N VAL A 165 -0.27 6.35 3.48
CA VAL A 165 -0.69 5.11 2.79
C VAL A 165 0.49 4.45 2.06
N SER A 166 1.40 5.25 1.50
CA SER A 166 2.59 4.75 0.80
C SER A 166 3.76 4.40 1.74
N LEU A 167 3.83 5.03 2.91
CA LEU A 167 4.95 4.91 3.86
C LEU A 167 4.75 3.80 4.89
N VAL A 168 3.51 3.54 5.32
CA VAL A 168 3.26 2.50 6.33
C VAL A 168 3.69 1.11 5.87
N PRO A 169 3.35 0.62 4.65
CA PRO A 169 3.78 -0.70 4.21
C PRO A 169 5.30 -0.92 4.29
N PRO A 170 6.18 -0.04 3.77
CA PRO A 170 7.62 -0.23 3.92
C PRO A 170 8.09 -0.16 5.38
N LEU A 171 7.48 0.66 6.24
CA LEU A 171 7.81 0.68 7.67
C LEU A 171 7.44 -0.62 8.40
N VAL A 172 6.30 -1.22 8.04
CA VAL A 172 5.90 -2.54 8.54
C VAL A 172 6.93 -3.58 8.13
N GLU A 173 7.34 -3.60 6.86
CA GLU A 173 8.37 -4.54 6.37
C GLU A 173 9.73 -4.32 7.07
N MET A 174 10.15 -3.06 7.26
CA MET A 174 11.36 -2.75 8.03
C MET A 174 11.26 -3.23 9.48
N HIS A 175 10.11 -3.03 10.13
CA HIS A 175 9.86 -3.50 11.50
C HIS A 175 9.89 -5.03 11.63
N ARG A 176 9.48 -5.76 10.58
CA ARG A 176 9.55 -7.22 10.53
C ARG A 176 10.97 -7.74 10.36
N ILE A 177 11.84 -6.99 9.67
CA ILE A 177 13.28 -7.31 9.60
C ILE A 177 13.88 -7.16 10.99
N GLU A 178 13.68 -6.00 11.62
CA GLU A 178 14.14 -5.72 12.97
C GLU A 178 13.29 -4.59 13.57
N ALA A 179 12.94 -4.71 14.85
CA ALA A 179 12.01 -3.79 15.50
C ALA A 179 12.46 -2.33 15.38
N LEU A 180 11.62 -1.50 14.74
CA LEU A 180 11.92 -0.08 14.56
C LEU A 180 11.83 0.71 15.88
N PRO A 181 12.88 1.46 16.25
CA PRO A 181 12.87 2.30 17.44
C PRO A 181 12.01 3.57 17.21
N LEU A 182 11.08 3.84 18.12
CA LEU A 182 10.06 4.90 17.95
C LEU A 182 10.64 6.32 17.86
N GLN A 183 11.66 6.64 18.67
CA GLN A 183 12.28 7.97 18.65
C GLN A 183 12.99 8.29 17.32
N PRO A 184 13.92 7.44 16.82
CA PRO A 184 14.48 7.61 15.48
C PRO A 184 13.43 7.59 14.36
N LEU A 185 12.37 6.78 14.49
CA LEU A 185 11.27 6.75 13.52
C LEU A 185 10.57 8.11 13.43
N SER A 186 10.26 8.74 14.56
CA SER A 186 9.65 10.07 14.58
C SER A 186 10.50 11.11 13.85
N SER A 187 11.81 11.12 14.12
CA SER A 187 12.75 12.02 13.44
C SER A 187 12.84 11.76 11.94
N PHE A 188 12.84 10.49 11.54
CA PHE A 188 12.85 10.07 10.14
C PHE A 188 11.59 10.52 9.40
N VAL A 189 10.41 10.30 9.98
CA VAL A 189 9.12 10.70 9.41
C VAL A 189 9.04 12.21 9.24
N GLN A 190 9.48 12.98 10.25
CA GLN A 190 9.54 14.43 10.14
C GLN A 190 10.47 14.87 9.00
N ALA A 191 11.67 14.31 8.90
CA ALA A 191 12.60 14.65 7.81
C ALA A 191 12.04 14.24 6.43
N LEU A 192 11.37 13.10 6.34
CA LEU A 192 10.75 12.61 5.12
C LEU A 192 9.56 13.49 4.67
N SER A 193 8.78 14.03 5.61
CA SER A 193 7.67 14.94 5.27
C SER A 193 8.14 16.19 4.53
N ALA A 194 9.33 16.70 4.88
CA ALA A 194 9.97 17.87 4.27
C ALA A 194 10.81 17.53 3.04
N SER A 195 11.00 16.24 2.74
CA SER A 195 11.80 15.77 1.62
C SER A 195 11.05 15.86 0.28
N PRO A 196 11.75 16.12 -0.84
CA PRO A 196 11.18 16.05 -2.18
C PRO A 196 11.00 14.61 -2.70
N ILE A 197 11.36 13.57 -1.93
CA ILE A 197 11.21 12.17 -2.37
C ILE A 197 9.72 11.84 -2.56
N PRO A 198 9.31 11.41 -3.76
CA PRO A 198 7.92 11.09 -4.03
C PRO A 198 7.49 9.78 -3.33
N PRO A 199 6.20 9.63 -2.96
CA PRO A 199 5.71 8.44 -2.26
C PRO A 199 5.96 7.12 -2.99
N SER A 200 5.99 7.15 -4.32
CA SER A 200 6.31 6.00 -5.17
C SER A 200 7.70 5.41 -4.93
N GLN A 201 8.62 6.17 -4.33
CA GLN A 201 9.98 5.72 -4.02
C GLN A 201 10.15 5.19 -2.60
N TYR A 202 9.15 5.29 -1.72
CA TYR A 202 9.28 4.91 -0.30
C TYR A 202 9.55 3.42 -0.09
N GLY A 203 9.14 2.55 -1.02
CA GLY A 203 9.53 1.14 -1.01
C GLY A 203 11.04 0.91 -1.00
N THR A 204 11.83 1.85 -1.52
CA THR A 204 13.30 1.76 -1.54
C THR A 204 13.91 1.81 -0.14
N PHE A 205 13.23 2.39 0.85
CA PHE A 205 13.74 2.40 2.23
C PHE A 205 13.88 0.98 2.80
N VAL A 206 13.04 0.04 2.39
CA VAL A 206 13.13 -1.36 2.83
C VAL A 206 14.43 -2.00 2.36
N SER A 207 14.80 -1.81 1.09
CA SER A 207 16.04 -2.39 0.55
C SER A 207 17.27 -1.75 1.16
N LEU A 208 17.26 -0.44 1.41
CA LEU A 208 18.33 0.27 2.11
C LEU A 208 18.47 -0.20 3.56
N TYR A 209 17.35 -0.37 4.26
CA TYR A 209 17.34 -0.87 5.64
C TYR A 209 17.87 -2.30 5.72
N LEU A 210 17.39 -3.19 4.84
CA LEU A 210 17.87 -4.57 4.75
C LEU A 210 19.38 -4.64 4.48
N LYS A 211 19.90 -3.84 3.53
CA LYS A 211 21.33 -3.76 3.24
C LYS A 211 22.13 -3.26 4.46
N ALA A 212 21.61 -2.26 5.18
CA ALA A 212 22.25 -1.72 6.37
C ALA A 212 22.32 -2.75 7.51
N THR A 213 21.22 -3.47 7.76
CA THR A 213 21.17 -4.59 8.73
C THR A 213 22.14 -5.70 8.35
N ALA A 214 22.20 -6.10 7.07
CA ALA A 214 23.17 -7.08 6.58
C ALA A 214 24.62 -6.60 6.76
N GLY A 215 24.85 -5.29 6.64
CA GLY A 215 26.11 -4.62 6.95
C GLY A 215 26.33 -4.32 8.44
N ARG A 216 25.54 -4.92 9.34
CA ARG A 216 25.62 -4.79 10.81
C ARG A 216 25.45 -3.37 11.35
N ILE A 217 24.75 -2.50 10.63
CA ILE A 217 24.33 -1.20 11.15
C ILE A 217 23.02 -1.40 11.92
N LEU A 218 23.00 -1.01 13.19
CA LEU A 218 21.83 -1.17 14.07
C LEU A 218 20.64 -0.30 13.57
N PRO A 219 19.38 -0.73 13.78
CA PRO A 219 18.19 0.03 13.40
C PRO A 219 18.16 1.52 13.80
N PRO A 220 18.54 1.90 15.04
CA PRO A 220 18.54 3.31 15.42
C PRO A 220 19.52 4.13 14.58
N ASP A 221 20.69 3.56 14.27
CA ASP A 221 21.71 4.22 13.46
C ASP A 221 21.31 4.28 12.00
N THR A 222 20.70 3.22 11.45
CA THR A 222 20.18 3.21 10.08
C THR A 222 19.16 4.34 9.87
N LEU A 223 18.16 4.45 10.75
CA LEU A 223 17.17 5.52 10.68
C LEU A 223 17.79 6.90 10.89
N ARG A 224 18.76 7.03 11.81
CA ARG A 224 19.47 8.29 12.04
C ARG A 224 20.25 8.74 10.81
N ILE A 225 20.99 7.83 10.15
CA ILE A 225 21.72 8.11 8.92
C ILE A 225 20.77 8.56 7.81
N MET A 226 19.66 7.84 7.62
CA MET A 226 18.63 8.24 6.65
C MET A 226 18.09 9.64 6.97
N THR A 227 17.79 9.91 8.23
CA THR A 227 17.30 11.20 8.73
C THR A 227 18.29 12.33 8.45
N ASP A 228 19.57 12.14 8.78
CA ASP A 228 20.61 13.15 8.61
C ASP A 228 20.78 13.53 7.13
N VAL A 229 20.74 12.54 6.23
CA VAL A 229 20.82 12.79 4.79
C VAL A 229 19.58 13.54 4.28
N LEU A 230 18.38 13.17 4.73
CA LEU A 230 17.15 13.88 4.36
C LEU A 230 17.15 15.33 4.86
N LYS A 231 17.59 15.58 6.10
CA LYS A 231 17.72 16.93 6.67
C LYS A 231 18.73 17.80 5.90
N ALA A 232 19.76 17.18 5.32
CA ALA A 232 20.72 17.86 4.44
C ALA A 232 20.20 18.07 3.00
N GLY A 233 18.94 17.72 2.71
CA GLY A 233 18.34 17.83 1.37
C GLY A 233 18.77 16.70 0.40
N GLY A 234 19.39 15.65 0.90
CA GLY A 234 19.78 14.48 0.12
C GLY A 234 18.60 13.58 -0.25
N GLY A 235 18.79 12.77 -1.30
CA GLY A 235 17.82 11.78 -1.75
C GLY A 235 18.24 10.34 -1.45
N ILE A 236 17.46 9.40 -1.99
CA ILE A 236 17.67 7.94 -1.86
C ILE A 236 19.12 7.51 -2.22
N LEU A 237 19.69 8.06 -3.29
CA LEU A 237 21.05 7.71 -3.72
C LEU A 237 22.12 8.15 -2.71
N GLN A 238 21.96 9.32 -2.09
CA GLN A 238 22.86 9.81 -1.05
C GLN A 238 22.75 8.95 0.22
N ILE A 239 21.54 8.52 0.58
CA ILE A 239 21.31 7.59 1.69
C ILE A 239 22.06 6.28 1.44
N GLU A 240 21.90 5.70 0.24
CA GLU A 240 22.58 4.46 -0.12
C GLU A 240 24.10 4.56 0.00
N ARG A 241 24.68 5.64 -0.52
CA ARG A 241 26.13 5.91 -0.45
C ARG A 241 26.61 6.01 1.00
N GLU A 242 25.87 6.73 1.85
CA GLU A 242 26.26 6.93 3.24
C GLU A 242 26.15 5.65 4.07
N LEU A 243 25.10 4.84 3.86
CA LEU A 243 24.98 3.52 4.48
C LEU A 243 26.11 2.59 4.04
N ALA A 244 26.37 2.49 2.73
CA ALA A 244 27.45 1.65 2.20
C ALA A 244 28.85 2.06 2.70
N ARG A 245 29.08 3.37 2.91
CA ARG A 245 30.33 3.88 3.48
C ARG A 245 30.54 3.41 4.92
N ARG A 246 29.46 3.29 5.71
CA ARG A 246 29.53 2.87 7.11
C ARG A 246 29.57 1.36 7.30
N SER A 247 28.94 0.58 6.42
CA SER A 247 29.01 -0.89 6.47
C SER A 247 30.39 -1.46 6.12
N LYS A 248 31.29 -0.66 5.52
CA LYS A 248 32.68 -1.04 5.21
C LYS A 248 33.67 -0.79 6.34
N LYS A 249 33.23 -0.14 7.43
CA LYS A 249 34.04 0.10 8.62
C LYS A 249 33.75 -0.98 9.66
#